data_AF-A0A423PA86-F1
#
_entry.id   AF-A0A423PA86-F1
#
_cell.length_a   1.000
_cell.length_b   1.000
_cell.length_c   1.000
_cell.angle_alpha   90.00
_cell.angle_beta   90.00
_cell.angle_gamma   90.00
#
_symmetry.space_group_name_H-M   'P 1'
#
loop_
_entity.id
_entity.type
_entity.pdbx_description
1 polymer ?
#
loop_
_entity_poly.entity_id
_entity_poly.type
_entity_poly.pdbx_seq_one_letter_code
_entity_poly.pdbx_strand_id
1 'polypeptide(L)'
;MTRGQVRRRLSVDWWKYLALALVPLFVLNALFGQGEGILPVLAMPFFIAGVASMFVSLKFFGRYKHALIATQKALDTPEEPGAWIALAANRRSAFLAAALPAWIGALAVFVGLEAVPLMLLALSTAVLFYLYRIPRQLG
;
A
#
# COMPACT_ATOMS: atom_id res chain seq x y z
N MET A 1 -19.78 10.73 14.62
CA MET A 1 -18.36 10.44 14.90
C MET A 1 -17.62 11.77 14.95
N THR A 2 -16.75 11.99 15.94
CA THR A 2 -15.92 13.21 15.99
C THR A 2 -14.71 13.08 15.06
N ARG A 3 -14.13 14.21 14.63
CA ARG A 3 -12.93 14.25 13.76
C ARG A 3 -11.78 13.38 14.30
N GLY A 4 -11.54 13.45 15.60
CA GLY A 4 -10.51 12.65 16.27
C GLY A 4 -10.74 11.14 16.16
N GLN A 5 -11.99 10.68 16.25
CA GLN A 5 -12.34 9.27 16.07
C GLN A 5 -12.10 8.79 14.64
N VAL A 6 -12.48 9.60 13.64
CA VAL A 6 -12.24 9.30 12.23
C VAL A 6 -10.74 9.21 11.94
N ARG A 7 -9.94 10.16 12.42
CA ARG A 7 -8.48 10.15 12.26
C ARG A 7 -7.83 8.94 12.92
N ARG A 8 -8.24 8.59 14.14
CA ARG A 8 -7.73 7.40 14.84
C ARG A 8 -8.04 6.13 14.03
N ARG A 9 -9.27 5.99 13.54
CA ARG A 9 -9.67 4.85 12.70
C ARG A 9 -8.83 4.77 11.43
N LEU A 10 -8.67 5.88 10.72
CA LEU A 10 -7.86 5.95 9.49
C LEU A 10 -6.38 5.66 9.77
N SER A 11 -5.84 6.06 10.92
CA SER A 11 -4.48 5.74 11.33
C SER A 11 -4.31 4.23 11.59
N VAL A 12 -5.25 3.62 12.30
CA VAL A 12 -5.26 2.17 12.55
C VAL A 12 -5.42 1.39 11.25
N ASP A 13 -6.32 1.82 10.37
CA ASP A 13 -6.56 1.18 9.07
C ASP A 13 -5.28 1.18 8.23
N TRP A 14 -4.47 2.26 8.27
CA TRP A 14 -3.18 2.30 7.58
C TRP A 14 -2.24 1.15 7.99
N TRP A 15 -2.10 0.94 9.30
CA TRP A 15 -1.27 -0.17 9.83
C TRP A 15 -1.83 -1.53 9.45
N LYS A 16 -3.16 -1.71 9.49
CA LYS A 16 -3.82 -2.96 9.08
C LYS A 16 -3.54 -3.29 7.62
N TYR A 17 -3.69 -2.33 6.72
CA TYR A 17 -3.41 -2.55 5.30
C TYR A 17 -1.92 -2.76 5.03
N LEU A 18 -1.03 -2.07 5.75
CA LEU A 18 0.42 -2.30 5.61
C LEU A 18 0.80 -3.71 6.06
N ALA A 19 0.28 -4.15 7.20
CA ALA A 19 0.46 -5.53 7.66
C ALA A 19 -0.12 -6.52 6.65
N LEU A 20 -1.33 -6.29 6.13
CA LEU A 20 -1.94 -7.14 5.11
C LEU A 20 -1.11 -7.22 3.83
N ALA A 21 -0.41 -6.14 3.46
CA ALA A 21 0.47 -6.13 2.29
C ALA A 21 1.79 -6.88 2.53
N LEU A 22 2.40 -6.74 3.71
CA LEU A 22 3.75 -7.24 3.98
C LEU A 22 3.79 -8.63 4.64
N VAL A 23 2.82 -8.99 5.47
CA VAL A 23 2.80 -10.28 6.19
C VAL A 23 2.90 -11.48 5.23
N PRO A 24 2.16 -11.54 4.10
CA PRO A 24 2.27 -12.66 3.18
C PRO A 24 3.70 -12.86 2.66
N LEU A 25 4.38 -11.77 2.30
CA LEU A 25 5.77 -11.82 1.84
C LEU A 25 6.70 -12.39 2.92
N PHE A 26 6.61 -11.90 4.15
CA PHE A 26 7.47 -12.38 5.24
C PHE A 26 7.19 -13.84 5.61
N VAL A 27 5.92 -14.24 5.68
CA VAL A 27 5.52 -15.62 5.99
C VAL A 27 5.99 -16.57 4.90
N LEU A 28 5.74 -16.24 3.64
CA LEU A 28 6.16 -17.10 2.52
C LEU A 28 7.68 -17.19 2.42
N ASN A 29 8.39 -16.07 2.57
CA ASN A 29 9.85 -16.09 2.56
C ASN A 29 10.42 -16.92 3.73
N ALA A 30 9.82 -16.87 4.92
CA ALA A 30 10.27 -17.67 6.05
C ALA A 30 10.03 -19.18 5.86
N LEU A 31 8.94 -19.56 5.19
CA LEU A 31 8.57 -20.97 4.96
C LEU A 31 9.25 -21.58 3.74
N PHE A 32 9.48 -20.80 2.69
CA PHE A 32 9.88 -21.29 1.36
C PHE A 32 11.14 -20.64 0.79
N GLY A 33 11.68 -19.59 1.40
CA GLY A 33 12.79 -18.79 0.83
C GLY A 33 14.16 -19.48 0.84
N GLN A 34 14.31 -20.64 1.49
CA GLN A 34 15.54 -21.45 1.43
C GLN A 34 15.49 -22.58 0.39
N GLY A 35 14.34 -22.79 -0.27
CA GLY A 35 14.20 -23.83 -1.29
C GLY A 35 14.73 -23.41 -2.65
N GLU A 36 15.04 -24.39 -3.51
CA GLU A 36 15.27 -24.11 -4.93
C GLU A 36 13.97 -23.61 -5.58
N GLY A 37 14.08 -22.50 -6.33
CA GLY A 37 12.94 -21.94 -7.04
C GLY A 37 12.39 -22.92 -8.07
N ILE A 38 11.06 -23.03 -8.16
CA ILE A 38 10.37 -23.94 -9.09
C ILE A 38 10.71 -23.58 -10.55
N LEU A 39 10.89 -22.28 -10.83
CA LEU A 39 11.25 -21.77 -12.15
C LEU A 39 12.16 -20.53 -12.05
N PRO A 40 13.48 -20.71 -11.78
CA PRO A 40 14.40 -19.61 -11.44
C PRO A 40 14.52 -18.52 -12.51
N VAL A 41 14.31 -18.87 -13.78
CA VAL A 41 14.32 -17.91 -14.90
C VAL A 41 13.27 -16.80 -14.77
N LEU A 42 12.22 -17.02 -13.98
CA LEU A 42 11.18 -16.03 -13.70
C LEU A 42 11.54 -15.05 -12.57
N ALA A 43 12.60 -15.28 -11.79
CA ALA A 43 12.97 -14.40 -10.69
C ALA A 43 13.14 -12.94 -11.13
N MET A 44 13.95 -12.71 -12.18
CA MET A 44 14.17 -11.36 -12.73
C MET A 44 12.91 -10.74 -13.33
N PRO A 45 12.12 -11.43 -14.18
CA PRO A 45 10.81 -10.93 -14.61
C PRO A 45 9.87 -10.52 -13.48
N PHE A 46 9.79 -11.31 -12.39
CA PHE A 46 8.97 -10.97 -11.22
C PHE A 46 9.47 -9.72 -10.52
N PHE A 47 10.79 -9.58 -10.36
CA PHE A 47 11.36 -8.37 -9.77
C PHE A 47 11.03 -7.12 -10.61
N ILE A 48 11.21 -7.20 -11.93
CA ILE A 48 10.89 -6.11 -12.86
C ILE A 48 9.39 -5.77 -12.78
N ALA A 49 8.52 -6.78 -12.76
CA ALA A 49 7.08 -6.58 -12.59
C ALA A 49 6.74 -5.91 -11.25
N GLY A 50 7.41 -6.31 -10.17
CA GLY A 50 7.27 -5.73 -8.83
C GLY A 50 7.64 -4.24 -8.82
N VAL A 51 8.78 -3.88 -9.39
CA VAL A 51 9.22 -2.48 -9.52
C VAL A 51 8.28 -1.68 -10.43
N ALA A 52 7.92 -2.23 -11.59
CA ALA A 52 7.00 -1.58 -12.53
C ALA A 52 5.61 -1.35 -11.92
N SER A 53 5.15 -2.23 -11.04
CA SER A 53 3.86 -2.07 -10.36
C SER A 53 3.77 -0.81 -9.48
N MET A 54 4.91 -0.26 -9.04
CA MET A 54 4.95 0.99 -8.27
C MET A 54 4.34 2.16 -9.05
N PHE A 55 4.48 2.18 -10.38
CA PHE A 55 3.93 3.23 -11.23
C PHE A 55 2.40 3.23 -11.28
N VAL A 56 1.76 2.10 -11.02
CA VAL A 56 0.29 2.02 -10.88
C VAL A 56 -0.18 2.96 -9.76
N SER A 57 0.61 3.07 -8.69
CA SER A 57 0.32 3.93 -7.53
C SER A 57 0.20 5.41 -7.89
N LEU A 58 0.86 5.90 -8.96
CA LEU A 58 0.84 7.30 -9.37
C LEU A 58 -0.58 7.79 -9.70
N LYS A 59 -1.35 6.97 -10.43
CA LYS A 59 -2.75 7.28 -10.78
C LYS A 59 -3.62 7.41 -9.54
N PHE A 60 -3.43 6.53 -8.56
CA PHE A 60 -4.18 6.55 -7.31
C PHE A 60 -3.74 7.69 -6.39
N PHE A 61 -2.46 8.07 -6.42
CA PHE A 61 -1.95 9.21 -5.67
C PHE A 61 -2.59 10.52 -6.11
N GLY A 62 -2.77 10.74 -7.42
CA GLY A 62 -3.51 11.90 -7.92
C GLY A 62 -4.94 11.97 -7.36
N ARG A 63 -5.69 10.88 -7.44
CA ARG A 63 -7.07 10.79 -6.90
C ARG A 63 -7.12 11.01 -5.39
N TYR A 64 -6.20 10.41 -4.65
CA TYR A 64 -6.08 10.61 -3.21
C TYR A 64 -5.82 12.08 -2.87
N LYS A 65 -4.91 12.76 -3.59
CA LYS A 65 -4.64 14.18 -3.40
C LYS A 65 -5.89 15.04 -3.61
N HIS A 66 -6.66 14.78 -4.66
CA HIS A 66 -7.93 15.48 -4.90
C HIS A 66 -8.95 15.23 -3.80
N ALA A 67 -9.07 13.99 -3.31
CA ALA A 67 -9.94 13.65 -2.20
C ALA A 67 -9.52 14.35 -0.89
N LEU A 68 -8.21 14.49 -0.63
CA LEU A 68 -7.70 15.25 0.51
C LEU A 68 -8.12 16.73 0.43
N ILE A 69 -7.91 17.35 -0.74
CA ILE A 69 -8.30 18.76 -0.96
C ILE A 69 -9.81 18.93 -0.82
N ALA A 70 -10.62 18.03 -1.38
CA ALA A 70 -12.07 18.06 -1.25
C ALA A 70 -12.52 17.92 0.22
N THR A 71 -11.86 17.04 0.98
CA THR A 71 -12.12 16.88 2.42
C THR A 71 -11.78 18.15 3.19
N GLN A 72 -10.66 18.79 2.86
CA GLN A 72 -10.25 20.05 3.50
C GLN A 72 -11.26 21.18 3.24
N LYS A 73 -11.80 21.26 2.02
CA LYS A 73 -12.81 22.27 1.64
C LYS A 73 -14.17 22.06 2.30
N ALA A 74 -14.49 20.81 2.65
CA ALA A 74 -15.77 20.45 3.28
C ALA A 74 -15.71 20.45 4.81
N LEU A 75 -14.60 20.89 5.43
CA LEU A 75 -14.52 20.99 6.88
C LEU A 75 -15.49 22.05 7.39
N ASP A 76 -16.14 21.77 8.53
CA ASP A 76 -17.10 22.66 9.19
C ASP A 76 -18.38 22.91 8.37
N THR A 77 -18.62 22.11 7.33
CA THR A 77 -19.85 22.14 6.53
C THR A 77 -20.69 20.86 6.74
N PRO A 78 -21.98 20.87 6.39
CA PRO A 78 -22.83 19.67 6.44
C PRO A 78 -22.31 18.50 5.60
N GLU A 79 -21.50 18.78 4.56
CA GLU A 79 -20.93 17.79 3.65
C GLU A 79 -19.70 17.05 4.21
N GLU A 80 -19.14 17.52 5.34
CA GLU A 80 -17.93 16.95 5.96
C GLU A 80 -17.95 15.42 6.10
N PRO A 81 -19.03 14.79 6.63
CA PRO A 81 -19.05 13.35 6.81
C PRO A 81 -18.93 12.58 5.48
N GLY A 82 -19.57 13.10 4.42
CA GLY A 82 -19.48 12.52 3.08
C GLY A 82 -18.08 12.62 2.51
N ALA A 83 -17.40 13.74 2.73
CA ALA A 83 -16.03 13.94 2.25
C ALA A 83 -15.03 12.97 2.93
N TRP A 84 -15.17 12.73 4.24
CA TRP A 84 -14.36 11.73 4.95
C TRP A 84 -14.59 10.30 4.44
N ILE A 85 -15.83 9.94 4.11
CA ILE A 85 -16.16 8.62 3.53
C ILE A 85 -15.51 8.48 2.15
N ALA A 86 -15.63 9.49 1.29
CA ALA A 86 -15.01 9.50 -0.03
C ALA A 86 -13.49 9.42 0.04
N LEU A 87 -12.86 10.12 0.99
CA LEU A 87 -11.42 10.04 1.26
C LEU A 87 -11.02 8.63 1.69
N ALA A 88 -11.74 8.03 2.62
CA ALA A 88 -11.47 6.67 3.08
C ALA A 88 -11.59 5.65 1.94
N ALA A 89 -12.59 5.78 1.08
CA ALA A 89 -12.77 4.91 -0.08
C ALA A 89 -11.63 5.05 -1.10
N ASN A 90 -11.27 6.28 -1.48
CA ASN A 90 -10.15 6.53 -2.39
C ASN A 90 -8.83 5.98 -1.85
N ARG A 91 -8.62 6.15 -0.54
CA ARG A 91 -7.41 5.68 0.15
C ARG A 91 -7.33 4.14 0.18
N ARG A 92 -8.43 3.43 0.39
CA ARG A 92 -8.47 1.95 0.34
C ARG A 92 -8.06 1.43 -1.03
N SER A 93 -8.60 2.00 -2.11
CA SER A 93 -8.20 1.61 -3.46
C SER A 93 -6.73 1.91 -3.74
N ALA A 94 -6.21 3.01 -3.19
CA ALA A 94 -4.79 3.34 -3.30
C ALA A 94 -3.88 2.34 -2.56
N PHE A 95 -4.31 1.83 -1.39
CA PHE A 95 -3.55 0.78 -0.70
C PHE A 95 -3.47 -0.52 -1.49
N LEU A 96 -4.51 -0.90 -2.24
CA LEU A 96 -4.46 -2.09 -3.11
C LEU A 96 -3.38 -1.95 -4.18
N ALA A 97 -3.29 -0.78 -4.82
CA ALA A 97 -2.24 -0.50 -5.79
C ALA A 97 -0.85 -0.44 -5.12
N ALA A 98 -0.75 0.17 -3.95
CA ALA A 98 0.50 0.30 -3.20
C ALA A 98 1.04 -1.05 -2.69
N ALA A 99 0.17 -2.04 -2.50
CA ALA A 99 0.53 -3.37 -2.03
C ALA A 99 1.09 -4.29 -3.13
N LEU A 100 0.93 -3.92 -4.42
CA LEU A 100 1.35 -4.75 -5.55
C LEU A 100 2.82 -5.19 -5.48
N PRO A 101 3.81 -4.34 -5.15
CA PRO A 101 5.20 -4.78 -5.12
C PRO A 101 5.42 -5.90 -4.09
N ALA A 102 4.83 -5.80 -2.90
CA ALA A 102 4.94 -6.83 -1.86
C ALA A 102 4.24 -8.13 -2.24
N TRP A 103 3.05 -8.07 -2.86
CA TRP A 103 2.34 -9.29 -3.31
C TRP A 103 3.07 -9.98 -4.46
N ILE A 104 3.62 -9.22 -5.41
CA ILE A 104 4.46 -9.78 -6.47
C ILE A 104 5.71 -10.41 -5.86
N GLY A 105 6.35 -9.74 -4.90
CA GLY A 105 7.48 -10.30 -4.13
C GLY A 105 7.11 -11.59 -3.40
N ALA A 106 5.93 -11.64 -2.78
CA ALA A 106 5.45 -12.81 -2.04
C ALA A 106 5.32 -14.03 -2.97
N LEU A 107 4.84 -13.83 -4.19
CA LEU A 107 4.81 -14.87 -5.23
C LEU A 107 6.22 -15.17 -5.77
N ALA A 108 7.09 -14.17 -5.83
CA ALA A 108 8.46 -14.31 -6.35
C ALA A 108 9.34 -15.23 -5.48
N VAL A 109 8.98 -15.44 -4.21
CA VAL A 109 9.63 -16.44 -3.33
C VAL A 109 9.64 -17.82 -3.98
N PHE A 110 8.54 -18.24 -4.62
CA PHE A 110 8.44 -19.58 -5.24
C PHE A 110 9.31 -19.76 -6.49
N VAL A 111 9.71 -18.66 -7.13
CA VAL A 111 10.63 -18.69 -8.29
C VAL A 111 12.08 -18.40 -7.87
N GLY A 112 12.37 -18.41 -6.57
CA GLY A 112 13.73 -18.23 -6.05
C GLY A 112 14.25 -16.80 -6.15
N LEU A 113 13.38 -15.79 -6.01
CA LEU A 113 13.85 -14.41 -5.98
C LEU A 113 14.66 -14.15 -4.70
N GLU A 114 15.87 -13.63 -4.86
CA GLU A 114 16.82 -13.35 -3.79
C GLU A 114 16.27 -12.40 -2.71
N ALA A 115 16.81 -12.54 -1.50
CA ALA A 115 16.39 -11.76 -0.33
C ALA A 115 16.51 -10.23 -0.52
N VAL A 116 17.55 -9.77 -1.24
CA VAL A 116 17.78 -8.34 -1.48
C VAL A 116 16.67 -7.74 -2.37
N PRO A 117 16.36 -8.28 -3.57
CA PRO A 117 15.18 -7.89 -4.34
C PRO A 117 13.86 -7.93 -3.56
N LEU A 118 13.61 -8.97 -2.77
CA LEU A 118 12.40 -9.07 -1.94
C LEU A 118 12.31 -7.93 -0.92
N MET A 119 13.42 -7.62 -0.25
CA MET A 119 13.51 -6.50 0.68
C MET A 119 13.27 -5.16 -0.01
N LEU A 120 13.79 -4.96 -1.23
CA LEU A 120 13.52 -3.74 -2.00
C LEU A 120 12.02 -3.60 -2.32
N LEU A 121 11.34 -4.68 -2.71
CA LEU A 121 9.90 -4.65 -2.96
C LEU A 121 9.09 -4.38 -1.68
N ALA A 122 9.51 -4.92 -0.54
CA ALA A 122 8.90 -4.64 0.76
C ALA A 122 9.06 -3.17 1.16
N LEU A 123 10.27 -2.62 1.03
CA LEU A 123 10.57 -1.21 1.33
C LEU A 123 9.82 -0.26 0.39
N SER A 124 9.80 -0.56 -0.91
CA SER A 124 9.02 0.19 -1.89
C SER A 124 7.53 0.22 -1.53
N THR A 125 6.97 -0.92 -1.12
CA THR A 125 5.59 -1.00 -0.62
C THR A 125 5.38 -0.08 0.59
N ALA A 126 6.27 -0.13 1.58
CA ALA A 126 6.18 0.73 2.77
C ALA A 126 6.25 2.23 2.41
N VAL A 127 7.13 2.61 1.48
CA VAL A 127 7.25 3.99 0.98
C VAL A 127 5.97 4.42 0.27
N LEU A 128 5.39 3.58 -0.60
CA LEU A 128 4.12 3.89 -1.26
C LEU A 128 2.99 4.06 -0.24
N PHE A 129 2.90 3.18 0.76
CA PHE A 129 1.95 3.33 1.85
C PHE A 129 2.11 4.64 2.61
N TYR A 130 3.34 5.09 2.84
CA TYR A 130 3.63 6.35 3.51
C TYR A 130 3.05 7.56 2.77
N LEU A 131 3.02 7.55 1.43
CA LEU A 131 2.39 8.61 0.61
C LEU A 131 0.89 8.78 0.91
N TYR A 132 0.23 7.72 1.38
CA TYR A 132 -1.19 7.71 1.72
C TYR A 132 -1.42 7.95 3.22
N ARG A 133 -0.45 8.47 3.96
CA ARG A 133 -0.67 8.90 5.35
C ARG A 133 -1.53 10.17 5.37
N ILE A 134 -2.48 10.25 6.29
CA ILE A 134 -3.31 11.45 6.46
C ILE A 134 -2.41 12.58 6.99
N PRO A 135 -2.32 13.72 6.28
CA PRO A 135 -1.50 14.85 6.73
C PRO A 135 -2.07 15.47 8.01
N ARG A 136 -1.20 16.07 8.82
CA ARG A 136 -1.61 16.77 10.05
C ARG A 136 -2.48 18.01 9.79
N GLN A 137 -2.46 18.54 8.55
CA GLN A 137 -3.17 19.76 8.14
C GLN A 137 -4.69 19.57 7.97
N LEU A 138 -5.19 18.33 7.91
CA LEU A 138 -6.63 18.01 7.80
C LEU A 138 -7.33 18.01 9.17
N GLY A 139 -6.97 18.98 10.03
CA GLY A 139 -7.45 19.15 11.40
C GLY A 139 -6.40 18.82 12.45
#